data_AF-A0A356K762-F1
#
_entry.id   AF-A0A356K762-F1
#
_cell.length_a   1.000
_cell.length_b   1.000
_cell.length_c   1.000
_cell.angle_alpha   90.00
_cell.angle_beta   90.00
_cell.angle_gamma   90.00
#
_symmetry.space_group_name_H-M   'P 1'
#
loop_
_entity.id
_entity.type
_entity.pdbx_description
1 polymer ?
#
loop_
_entity_poly.entity_id
_entity_poly.type
_entity_poly.pdbx_seq_one_letter_code
_entity_poly.pdbx_strand_id
1 'polypeptide(L)' 'HMYCGPVAAAAAIQIDTCSPNFLIQEANQGPLHKKIFKEPLVFENGFIVPPTGPGLGVEFDEDVVKAHLVS' A
#
# COMPACT_ATOMS: atom_id res chain seq x y z
N HIS A 1 8.87 -0.23 -9.45
CA HIS A 1 9.91 0.29 -8.55
C HIS A 1 9.24 1.11 -7.47
N MET A 2 9.62 0.86 -6.22
CA MET A 2 8.78 1.15 -5.07
C MET A 2 9.64 1.33 -3.81
N TYR A 3 10.44 2.41 -3.78
CA TYR A 3 11.14 2.90 -2.57
C TYR A 3 10.53 4.21 -2.07
N CYS A 4 9.22 4.17 -1.78
CA CYS A 4 8.42 5.35 -1.45
C CYS A 4 7.32 5.00 -0.43
N GLY A 5 6.43 5.96 -0.20
CA GLY A 5 5.36 5.85 0.77
C GLY A 5 4.28 4.80 0.40
N PRO A 6 3.49 4.37 1.39
CA PRO A 6 2.46 3.34 1.24
C PRO A 6 1.33 3.70 0.25
N VAL A 7 1.11 4.98 -0.06
CA VAL A 7 0.17 5.40 -1.12
C VAL A 7 0.66 5.00 -2.51
N ALA A 8 1.94 5.19 -2.78
CA ALA A 8 2.53 4.76 -4.05
C ALA A 8 2.51 3.23 -4.20
N ALA A 9 2.61 2.51 -3.08
CA ALA A 9 2.41 1.07 -3.03
C ALA A 9 1.00 0.67 -3.49
N ALA A 10 -0.04 1.27 -2.88
CA ALA A 10 -1.42 1.01 -3.24
C ALA A 10 -1.70 1.34 -4.73
N ALA A 11 -1.18 2.45 -5.23
CA ALA A 11 -1.30 2.81 -6.65
C ALA A 11 -0.62 1.80 -7.59
N ALA A 12 0.59 1.35 -7.25
CA ALA A 12 1.31 0.37 -8.06
C ALA A 12 0.58 -0.99 -8.08
N ILE A 13 0.01 -1.42 -6.94
CA ILE A 13 -0.79 -2.65 -6.85
C ILE A 13 -2.01 -2.60 -7.78
N GLN A 14 -2.67 -1.46 -7.92
CA GLN A 14 -3.80 -1.31 -8.84
C GLN A 14 -3.39 -1.55 -10.30
N ILE A 15 -2.21 -1.05 -10.70
CA ILE A 15 -1.65 -1.26 -12.05
C ILE A 15 -1.22 -2.72 -12.23
N ASP A 16 -0.57 -3.32 -11.23
CA ASP A 16 -0.15 -4.72 -11.29
C ASP A 16 -1.35 -5.65 -11.49
N THR A 17 -2.44 -5.41 -10.76
CA THR A 17 -3.64 -6.25 -10.76
C THR A 17 -4.34 -6.26 -12.12
N CYS A 18 -4.16 -5.23 -12.95
CA CYS A 18 -4.73 -5.14 -14.30
C CYS A 18 -3.71 -5.32 -15.43
N SER A 19 -2.46 -5.71 -15.14
CA SER A 19 -1.40 -5.89 -16.12
C SER A 19 -1.17 -7.38 -16.44
N PRO A 20 -1.50 -7.87 -17.65
CA PRO A 20 -1.31 -9.28 -18.01
C PRO A 20 0.15 -9.70 -18.12
N ASN A 21 1.05 -8.72 -18.23
CA ASN A 21 2.51 -8.89 -18.27
C ASN A 21 3.19 -8.52 -16.95
N PHE A 22 2.44 -8.46 -15.84
CA PHE A 22 2.99 -8.30 -14.50
C PHE A 22 3.95 -9.47 -14.16
N LEU A 23 5.08 -9.15 -13.52
CA LEU A 23 6.10 -10.13 -13.13
C LEU A 23 6.31 -10.17 -11.61
N ILE A 24 6.61 -9.03 -10.99
CA ILE A 24 6.89 -8.92 -9.55
C ILE A 24 6.64 -7.49 -9.06
N GLN A 25 6.26 -7.35 -7.78
CA GLN A 25 6.10 -6.07 -7.10
C GLN A 25 7.14 -5.91 -5.98
N GLU A 26 7.82 -4.77 -5.97
CA GLU A 26 8.69 -4.36 -4.88
C GLU A 26 7.84 -3.89 -3.70
N ALA A 27 8.13 -4.35 -2.49
CA ALA A 27 7.31 -4.07 -1.31
C ALA A 27 8.15 -3.64 -0.11
N ASN A 28 7.78 -2.49 0.48
CA ASN A 28 8.31 -2.03 1.75
C ASN A 28 7.34 -2.35 2.88
N GLN A 29 7.85 -2.96 3.94
CA GLN A 29 7.08 -3.33 5.13
C GLN A 29 7.51 -2.53 6.38
N GLY A 30 7.91 -1.28 6.18
CA GLY A 30 8.33 -0.39 7.26
C GLY A 30 7.19 -0.12 8.27
N PRO A 31 7.51 0.44 9.45
CA PRO A 31 6.52 0.67 10.51
C PRO A 31 5.32 1.52 10.07
N LEU A 32 5.53 2.53 9.23
CA LEU A 32 4.47 3.41 8.76
C LEU A 32 3.55 2.72 7.73
N HIS A 33 4.10 1.87 6.85
CA HIS A 33 3.31 1.08 5.89
C HIS A 33 2.31 0.15 6.57
N LYS A 34 2.60 -0.27 7.80
CA LYS A 34 1.72 -1.13 8.61
C LYS A 34 0.68 -0.38 9.45
N LYS A 35 0.71 0.96 9.47
CA LYS A 35 -0.08 1.78 10.41
C LYS A 35 -0.86 2.92 9.78
N ILE A 36 -0.41 3.48 8.65
CA ILE A 36 -0.98 4.72 8.13
C ILE A 36 -2.39 4.56 7.57
N PHE A 37 -2.78 3.34 7.19
CA PHE A 37 -4.11 3.03 6.69
C PHE A 37 -4.92 2.32 7.77
N LYS A 38 -6.24 2.55 7.79
CA LYS A 38 -7.17 1.82 8.68
C LYS A 38 -7.03 0.31 8.51
N GLU A 39 -6.90 -0.12 7.25
CA GLU A 39 -6.60 -1.50 6.87
C GLU A 39 -5.25 -1.52 6.15
N PRO A 40 -4.19 -2.07 6.77
CA PRO A 40 -2.89 -2.20 6.13
C PRO A 40 -2.91 -3.13 4.91
N LEU A 41 -2.00 -2.91 3.97
CA LEU A 41 -1.80 -3.84 2.86
C LEU A 41 -1.43 -5.23 3.39
N VAL A 42 -2.14 -6.24 2.90
CA VAL A 42 -2.02 -7.62 3.38
C VAL A 42 -0.98 -8.38 2.54
N PHE A 43 -0.09 -9.08 3.25
CA PHE A 43 0.93 -9.93 2.66
C PHE A 43 0.75 -11.37 3.13
N GLU A 44 0.60 -12.30 2.18
CA GLU A 44 0.39 -13.72 2.46
C GLU A 44 1.31 -14.56 1.57
N ASN A 45 2.12 -15.42 2.19
CA ASN A 45 2.99 -16.38 1.49
C ASN A 45 3.88 -15.77 0.39
N GLY A 46 4.34 -14.53 0.59
CA GLY A 46 5.18 -13.81 -0.38
C GLY A 46 4.40 -13.01 -1.44
N PHE A 47 3.07 -13.01 -1.39
CA PHE A 47 2.19 -12.26 -2.28
C PHE A 47 1.51 -11.10 -1.56
N ILE A 48 1.18 -10.06 -2.32
CA ILE A 48 0.29 -8.99 -1.87
C ILE A 48 -1.13 -9.40 -2.21
N VAL A 49 -2.05 -9.30 -1.25
CA VAL A 49 -3.49 -9.44 -1.53
C VAL A 49 -4.01 -8.08 -2.00
N PRO A 50 -4.49 -7.95 -3.25
CA PRO A 50 -4.96 -6.66 -3.75
C PRO A 50 -6.14 -6.14 -2.91
N PRO A 51 -6.11 -4.88 -2.47
CA PRO A 51 -7.22 -4.32 -1.71
C PRO A 51 -8.46 -4.18 -2.60
N THR A 52 -9.64 -4.48 -2.05
CA THR A 52 -10.90 -4.54 -2.80
C THR A 52 -11.80 -3.32 -2.61
N GLY A 53 -11.39 -2.37 -1.76
CA GLY A 53 -12.11 -1.11 -1.59
C GLY A 53 -12.09 -0.24 -2.86
N PRO A 54 -12.93 0.80 -2.93
CA PRO A 54 -12.97 1.70 -4.07
C PRO A 54 -11.66 2.51 -4.23
N GLY A 55 -11.39 2.97 -5.45
CA GLY A 55 -10.22 3.80 -5.76
C GLY A 55 -8.91 3.02 -5.61
N LEU A 56 -8.03 3.48 -4.71
CA LEU A 56 -6.78 2.76 -4.41
C LEU A 56 -6.99 1.55 -3.48
N GLY A 57 -8.19 1.37 -2.94
CA GLY A 57 -8.54 0.28 -2.03
C GLY A 57 -8.11 0.48 -0.58
N VAL A 58 -7.59 1.67 -0.23
CA VAL A 58 -7.10 2.00 1.12
C VAL A 58 -7.71 3.30 1.62
N GLU A 59 -7.87 3.41 2.94
CA GLU A 59 -8.32 4.63 3.63
C GLU A 59 -7.30 4.99 4.72
N PHE A 60 -6.99 6.28 4.85
CA PHE A 60 -6.07 6.75 5.89
C PHE A 60 -6.65 6.59 7.30
N ASP A 61 -5.76 6.26 8.23
CA ASP A 61 -5.96 6.55 9.64
C ASP A 61 -5.50 8.00 9.89
N GLU A 62 -6.48 8.89 10.01
CA GLU A 62 -6.25 10.34 10.19
C GLU A 62 -5.47 10.66 11.48
N ASP A 63 -5.59 9.85 12.53
CA ASP A 63 -4.86 10.07 13.78
C ASP A 63 -3.38 9.71 13.60
N VAL A 64 -3.09 8.64 12.86
CA VAL A 64 -1.72 8.29 12.48
C VAL A 64 -1.12 9.34 11.55
N VAL A 65 -1.87 9.85 10.57
CA VAL A 65 -1.39 10.92 9.69
C VAL A 65 -1.04 12.18 10.49
N LYS A 66 -1.92 12.64 11.38
CA LYS A 66 -1.68 13.82 12.24
C LYS A 66 -0.45 13.66 13.13
N ALA A 67 -0.19 12.45 13.63
CA ALA A 67 0.98 12.16 14.46
C ALA A 67 2.33 12.18 13.70
N HIS A 68 2.31 12.19 12.36
CA HIS A 68 3.51 12.12 11.51
C HIS A 68 3.66 13.34 10.57
N LEU A 69 3.02 14.46 10.89
CA LEU A 69 3.20 15.71 10.13
C LEU A 69 4.66 16.18 10.26
N VAL A 70 5.28 16.45 9.11
CA VAL A 70 6.64 17.01 9.03
C VAL A 70 6.51 18.50 8.77
N SER A 71 7.18 19.31 9.61
CA SER A 71 7.28 20.76 9.46
C SER A 71 8.49 21.18 8.63
#